data_AF-A0A841GTL2-F1
#
_entry.id   AF-A0A841GTL2-F1
#
_cell.length_a   1.000
_cell.length_b   1.000
_cell.length_c   1.000
_cell.angle_alpha   90.00
_cell.angle_beta   90.00
_cell.angle_gamma   90.00
#
_symmetry.space_group_name_H-M   'P 1'
#
loop_
_entity.id
_entity.type
_entity.pdbx_description
1 polymer ?
#
loop_
_entity_poly.entity_id
_entity_poly.type
_entity_poly.pdbx_seq_one_letter_code
_entity_poly.pdbx_strand_id
1 'polypeptide(L)'
;MVKKFINFTLFFVLTVMFFIIISPYVFKYQKFFPKTLNKEIVFINSKLKLHYIDDERVINFKDIKINRWMNKYEFYKILVKEFSKYPGVYVLLPESNKSNYVLPFEIRFVDGEFVVINSSCDIEEGAVVSKINNRDLIEYLSDFYSEKYVINENKQFFSRYIFPFLGEFLKKKRIEVEYKFLGKSKKTIVETIPYEKFIRKDPVLVENKSNDFANITIFSFNFLGDKFSEIFEEFENIAKNNNIKHITLDFRYAYDIPIDLSSLYMIMSFLIDKKTTLFEEAMFKLGSYKYTYKNFGELAPNNVMFKNKEVEIVENCFDPIGSLICNIIKNDKLEFYNNYKEIITPWTRLRIYIPSAKFFIKQL
;
A
#
# COMPACT_ATOMS: atom_id res chain seq x y z
N MET A 1 45.97 14.90 -50.79
CA MET A 1 44.87 15.46 -49.96
C MET A 1 44.13 14.29 -49.32
N VAL A 2 44.53 13.88 -48.12
CA VAL A 2 43.95 12.69 -47.46
C VAL A 2 42.63 13.10 -46.83
N LYS A 3 41.50 12.72 -47.44
CA LYS A 3 40.19 12.80 -46.78
C LYS A 3 40.22 11.82 -45.62
N LYS A 4 40.28 12.34 -44.38
CA LYS A 4 39.99 11.57 -43.17
C LYS A 4 38.55 11.07 -43.31
N PHE A 5 38.38 9.81 -43.70
CA PHE A 5 37.10 9.12 -43.57
C PHE A 5 36.78 9.07 -42.09
N ILE A 6 35.87 9.94 -41.64
CA ILE A 6 35.23 9.78 -40.34
C ILE A 6 34.59 8.39 -40.37
N ASN A 7 35.02 7.53 -39.46
CA ASN A 7 34.55 6.14 -39.40
C ASN A 7 33.06 6.16 -39.03
N PHE A 8 32.20 6.23 -40.06
CA PHE A 8 30.75 6.37 -39.94
C PHE A 8 30.16 5.27 -39.06
N THR A 9 30.71 4.05 -39.14
CA THR A 9 30.37 2.92 -38.29
C THR A 9 30.64 3.20 -36.81
N LEU A 10 31.80 3.78 -36.48
CA LEU A 10 32.13 4.17 -35.11
C LEU A 10 31.18 5.26 -34.59
N PHE A 11 30.88 6.27 -35.42
CA PHE A 11 29.94 7.33 -35.06
C PHE A 11 28.52 6.78 -34.85
N PHE A 12 28.06 5.88 -35.72
CA PHE A 12 26.76 5.21 -35.61
C PHE A 12 26.67 4.36 -34.35
N VAL A 13 27.69 3.53 -34.07
CA VAL A 13 27.74 2.70 -32.85
C VAL A 13 27.74 3.56 -31.58
N LEU A 14 28.55 4.62 -31.53
CA LEU A 14 28.56 5.56 -30.40
C LEU A 14 27.22 6.26 -30.23
N THR A 15 26.57 6.66 -31.33
CA THR A 15 25.25 7.29 -31.31
C THR A 15 24.20 6.31 -30.79
N VAL A 16 24.17 5.07 -31.29
CA VAL A 16 23.24 4.03 -30.81
C VAL A 16 23.49 3.70 -29.34
N MET A 17 24.74 3.55 -28.91
CA MET A 17 25.06 3.34 -27.48
C MET A 17 24.62 4.52 -26.61
N PHE A 18 24.86 5.76 -27.05
CA PHE A 18 24.42 6.95 -26.36
C PHE A 18 22.89 6.98 -26.23
N PHE A 19 22.16 6.67 -27.31
CA PHE A 19 20.70 6.53 -27.27
C PHE A 19 20.27 5.40 -26.35
N ILE A 20 20.89 4.21 -26.37
CA ILE A 20 20.54 3.08 -25.49
C ILE A 20 20.77 3.44 -24.01
N ILE A 21 21.81 4.19 -23.68
CA ILE A 21 22.13 4.57 -22.30
C ILE A 21 21.20 5.69 -21.80
N ILE A 22 20.88 6.68 -22.64
CA ILE A 22 20.13 7.88 -22.24
C ILE A 22 18.63 7.71 -22.39
N SER A 23 18.17 6.95 -23.39
CA SER A 23 16.76 6.70 -23.66
C SER A 23 15.98 6.23 -22.43
N PRO A 24 16.45 5.23 -21.64
CA PRO A 24 15.75 4.81 -20.43
C PRO A 24 15.58 5.96 -19.41
N TYR A 25 16.61 6.80 -19.23
CA TYR A 25 16.56 7.94 -18.32
C TYR A 25 15.57 9.01 -18.82
N VAL A 26 15.58 9.32 -20.12
CA VAL A 26 14.70 10.30 -20.76
C VAL A 26 13.24 9.85 -20.72
N PHE A 27 12.95 8.58 -21.01
CA PHE A 27 11.59 8.04 -20.92
C PHE A 27 11.08 7.99 -19.48
N LYS A 28 11.95 7.63 -18.52
CA LYS A 28 11.58 7.51 -17.12
C LYS A 28 11.24 8.86 -16.45
N TYR A 29 11.98 9.90 -16.78
CA TYR A 29 11.75 11.27 -16.30
C TYR A 29 11.17 12.19 -17.38
N GLN A 30 10.47 11.60 -18.36
CA GLN A 30 9.79 12.33 -19.41
C GLN A 30 8.90 13.40 -18.79
N LYS A 31 9.07 14.64 -19.25
CA LYS A 31 8.20 15.74 -18.86
C LYS A 31 6.99 15.78 -19.78
N PHE A 32 5.82 15.92 -19.17
CA PHE A 32 4.55 16.08 -19.86
C PHE A 32 4.19 17.57 -19.94
N PHE A 33 3.57 17.94 -21.06
CA PHE A 33 3.04 19.29 -21.26
C PHE A 33 1.90 19.58 -20.27
N PRO A 34 1.77 20.83 -19.77
CA PRO A 34 0.67 21.21 -18.89
C PRO A 34 -0.71 20.88 -19.47
N LYS A 35 -0.92 21.12 -20.77
CA LYS A 35 -2.17 20.82 -21.47
C LYS A 35 -2.53 19.33 -21.41
N THR A 36 -1.53 18.45 -21.49
CA THR A 36 -1.72 16.99 -21.41
C THR A 36 -2.13 16.59 -20.00
N LEU A 37 -1.42 17.08 -18.97
CA LEU A 37 -1.74 16.78 -17.58
C LEU A 37 -3.10 17.35 -17.15
N ASN A 38 -3.50 18.52 -17.64
CA ASN A 38 -4.85 19.05 -17.40
C ASN A 38 -5.95 18.18 -18.04
N LYS A 39 -5.72 17.62 -19.23
CA LYS A 39 -6.66 16.64 -19.82
C LYS A 39 -6.73 15.36 -18.97
N GLU A 40 -5.62 14.95 -18.37
CA GLU A 40 -5.58 13.83 -17.45
C GLU A 40 -6.39 14.09 -16.18
N ILE A 41 -6.29 15.29 -15.60
CA ILE A 41 -7.15 15.72 -14.48
C ILE A 41 -8.63 15.67 -14.87
N VAL A 42 -9.00 16.18 -16.05
CA VAL A 42 -10.39 16.11 -16.54
C VAL A 42 -10.88 14.66 -16.65
N PHE A 43 -10.03 13.77 -17.17
CA PHE A 43 -10.33 12.34 -17.23
C PHE A 43 -10.53 11.74 -15.83
N ILE A 44 -9.61 11.98 -14.90
CA ILE A 44 -9.70 11.53 -13.50
C ILE A 44 -11.03 11.99 -12.88
N ASN A 45 -11.39 13.26 -13.05
CA ASN A 45 -12.62 13.83 -12.50
C ASN A 45 -13.87 13.14 -13.04
N SER A 46 -13.87 12.83 -14.34
CA SER A 46 -14.97 12.09 -14.95
C SER A 46 -15.13 10.70 -14.35
N LYS A 47 -14.03 10.03 -13.99
CA LYS A 47 -14.04 8.70 -13.40
C LYS A 47 -14.41 8.72 -11.92
N LEU A 48 -13.93 9.69 -11.15
CA LEU A 48 -14.35 9.91 -9.77
C LEU A 48 -15.86 10.14 -9.69
N LYS A 49 -16.40 11.05 -10.50
CA LYS A 49 -17.85 11.32 -10.53
C LYS A 49 -18.66 10.06 -10.86
N LEU A 50 -18.15 9.24 -11.77
CA LEU A 50 -18.85 8.03 -12.21
C LEU A 50 -18.76 6.87 -11.21
N HIS A 51 -17.65 6.73 -10.46
CA HIS A 51 -17.38 5.51 -9.69
C HIS A 51 -17.30 5.71 -8.18
N TYR A 52 -17.00 6.92 -7.70
CA TYR A 52 -16.85 7.16 -6.27
C TYR A 52 -18.19 7.03 -5.56
N ILE A 53 -18.24 6.17 -4.54
CA ILE A 53 -19.47 5.84 -3.81
C ILE A 53 -20.03 7.04 -3.02
N ASP A 54 -19.18 7.94 -2.54
CA ASP A 54 -19.55 9.03 -1.64
C ASP A 54 -19.74 10.36 -2.42
N ASP A 55 -20.86 10.45 -3.15
CA ASP A 55 -21.18 11.61 -4.00
C ASP A 55 -21.44 12.91 -3.24
N GLU A 56 -21.81 12.81 -1.96
CA GLU A 56 -22.15 13.96 -1.11
C GLU A 56 -20.92 14.77 -0.73
N ARG A 57 -19.75 14.12 -0.65
CA ARG A 57 -18.46 14.80 -0.56
C ARG A 57 -18.14 15.39 -1.93
N VAL A 58 -18.58 16.63 -2.17
CA VAL A 58 -18.38 17.37 -3.43
C VAL A 58 -16.96 17.18 -3.94
N ILE A 59 -16.79 16.34 -4.97
CA ILE A 59 -15.48 16.09 -5.59
C ILE A 59 -15.12 17.30 -6.44
N ASN A 60 -14.47 18.28 -5.83
CA ASN A 60 -14.07 19.50 -6.49
C ASN A 60 -12.59 19.47 -6.87
N PHE A 61 -12.20 18.46 -7.64
CA PHE A 61 -10.88 18.41 -8.30
C PHE A 61 -10.67 19.54 -9.35
N LYS A 62 -11.68 20.40 -9.58
CA LYS A 62 -11.68 21.45 -10.61
C LYS A 62 -10.63 22.54 -10.36
N ASP A 63 -10.10 22.63 -9.14
CA ASP A 63 -9.15 23.69 -8.75
C ASP A 63 -7.70 23.33 -9.06
N ILE A 64 -7.40 22.08 -9.42
CA ILE A 64 -6.04 21.70 -9.82
C ILE A 64 -5.80 22.18 -11.26
N LYS A 65 -4.98 23.22 -11.41
CA LYS A 65 -4.48 23.68 -12.71
C LYS A 65 -2.97 23.44 -12.80
N ILE A 66 -2.58 22.60 -13.74
CA ILE A 66 -1.17 22.39 -14.06
C ILE A 66 -0.73 23.48 -15.03
N ASN A 67 0.22 24.32 -14.61
CA ASN A 67 0.74 25.46 -15.39
C ASN A 67 2.17 25.26 -15.87
N ARG A 68 2.88 24.23 -15.38
CA ARG A 68 4.27 23.94 -15.74
C ARG A 68 4.46 22.50 -16.19
N TRP A 69 5.54 22.27 -16.93
CA TRP A 69 5.96 20.94 -17.32
C TRP A 69 6.38 20.15 -16.10
N MET A 70 5.92 18.91 -16.00
CA MET A 70 6.18 18.03 -14.86
C MET A 70 6.43 16.61 -15.35
N ASN A 71 7.27 15.88 -14.63
CA ASN A 71 7.39 14.43 -14.82
C ASN A 71 6.31 13.68 -14.02
N LYS A 72 6.18 12.37 -14.24
CA LYS A 72 5.16 11.54 -13.58
C LYS A 72 5.21 11.57 -12.05
N TYR A 73 6.41 11.67 -11.45
CA TYR A 73 6.58 11.70 -10.00
C TYR A 73 6.16 13.04 -9.39
N GLU A 74 6.43 14.15 -10.08
CA GLU A 74 5.94 15.48 -9.68
C GLU A 74 4.41 15.53 -9.75
N PHE A 75 3.82 14.98 -10.81
CA PHE A 75 2.38 14.92 -10.96
C PHE A 75 1.73 13.98 -9.93
N TYR A 76 2.37 12.84 -9.64
CA TYR A 76 1.96 11.91 -8.59
C TYR A 76 1.86 12.58 -7.22
N LYS A 77 2.86 13.40 -6.83
CA LYS A 77 2.81 14.16 -5.56
C LYS A 77 1.57 15.05 -5.46
N ILE A 78 1.20 15.73 -6.54
CA ILE A 78 -0.02 16.56 -6.61
C ILE A 78 -1.26 15.69 -6.42
N LEU A 79 -1.34 14.56 -7.13
CA LEU A 79 -2.50 13.67 -7.02
C LEU A 79 -2.64 13.04 -5.64
N VAL A 80 -1.55 12.57 -5.00
CA VAL A 80 -1.59 12.03 -3.63
C VAL A 80 -2.15 13.08 -2.67
N LYS A 81 -1.63 14.30 -2.74
CA LYS A 81 -2.08 15.41 -1.89
C LYS A 81 -3.57 15.70 -2.06
N GLU A 82 -4.05 15.67 -3.29
CA GLU A 82 -5.44 15.94 -3.60
C GLU A 82 -6.36 14.77 -3.26
N PHE A 83 -5.90 13.53 -3.47
CA PHE A 83 -6.64 12.32 -3.12
C PHE A 83 -6.74 12.08 -1.62
N SER A 84 -5.78 12.56 -0.82
CA SER A 84 -5.86 12.49 0.65
C SER A 84 -7.10 13.17 1.25
N LYS A 85 -7.83 13.98 0.45
CA LYS A 85 -9.10 14.61 0.83
C LYS A 85 -10.31 13.69 0.69
N TYR A 86 -10.17 12.56 -0.02
CA TYR A 86 -11.25 11.66 -0.38
C TYR A 86 -10.98 10.26 0.21
N PRO A 87 -11.73 9.84 1.24
CA PRO A 87 -11.52 8.54 1.87
C PRO A 87 -11.58 7.39 0.87
N GLY A 88 -10.66 6.45 1.03
CA GLY A 88 -10.51 5.27 0.18
C GLY A 88 -9.96 5.54 -1.22
N VAL A 89 -9.79 6.79 -1.68
CA VAL A 89 -9.21 7.00 -3.01
C VAL A 89 -7.69 6.90 -2.93
N TYR A 90 -7.11 5.94 -3.65
CA TYR A 90 -5.67 5.72 -3.67
C TYR A 90 -5.07 5.99 -5.05
N VAL A 91 -3.84 6.49 -5.07
CA VAL A 91 -3.04 6.61 -6.30
C VAL A 91 -1.70 5.90 -6.11
N LEU A 92 -1.36 5.02 -7.05
CA LEU A 92 -0.11 4.28 -7.06
C LEU A 92 0.69 4.61 -8.32
N LEU A 93 2.02 4.59 -8.17
CA LEU A 93 2.94 4.62 -9.29
C LEU A 93 2.77 3.33 -10.12
N PRO A 94 2.91 3.38 -11.45
CA PRO A 94 2.94 2.18 -12.26
C PRO A 94 4.18 1.36 -11.90
N GLU A 95 3.96 0.16 -11.37
CA GLU A 95 5.01 -0.82 -11.14
C GLU A 95 5.44 -1.41 -12.49
N SER A 96 6.64 -1.06 -12.94
CA SER A 96 7.24 -1.63 -14.16
C SER A 96 8.53 -2.34 -13.79
N ASN A 97 8.50 -3.67 -13.87
CA ASN A 97 9.65 -4.55 -13.56
C ASN A 97 10.93 -4.13 -14.30
N LYS A 98 10.80 -3.56 -15.52
CA LYS A 98 11.92 -3.20 -16.39
C LYS A 98 12.53 -1.82 -16.13
N SER A 99 11.87 -0.93 -15.40
CA SER A 99 12.29 0.49 -15.34
C SER A 99 12.27 1.13 -13.95
N ASN A 100 11.58 0.51 -13.00
CA ASN A 100 11.49 1.01 -11.64
C ASN A 100 12.58 0.40 -10.76
N TYR A 101 13.22 1.26 -9.96
CA TYR A 101 14.14 0.89 -8.90
C TYR A 101 13.50 1.23 -7.56
N VAL A 102 13.74 0.37 -6.57
CA VAL A 102 13.21 0.51 -5.21
C VAL A 102 14.32 0.36 -4.18
N LEU A 103 14.04 0.79 -2.96
CA LEU A 103 14.87 0.50 -1.82
C LEU A 103 14.83 -1.01 -1.51
N PRO A 104 15.97 -1.64 -1.18
CA PRO A 104 16.07 -3.08 -0.91
C PRO A 104 15.52 -3.49 0.46
N PHE A 105 14.64 -2.70 1.07
CA PHE A 105 14.02 -2.99 2.36
C PHE A 105 12.64 -2.35 2.47
N GLU A 106 11.78 -2.95 3.29
CA GLU A 106 10.43 -2.48 3.59
C GLU A 106 10.38 -1.85 4.97
N ILE A 107 9.61 -0.77 5.09
CA ILE A 107 9.24 -0.21 6.39
C ILE A 107 7.72 -0.23 6.59
N ARG A 108 7.31 -0.14 7.85
CA ARG A 108 5.93 0.12 8.29
C ARG A 108 5.93 1.19 9.37
N PHE A 109 4.86 1.96 9.46
CA PHE A 109 4.63 2.90 10.54
C PHE A 109 3.93 2.20 11.71
N VAL A 110 4.70 1.83 12.74
CA VAL A 110 4.25 1.04 13.89
C VAL A 110 4.59 1.80 15.16
N ASP A 111 3.61 1.94 16.06
CA ASP A 111 3.78 2.58 17.38
C ASP A 111 4.47 3.96 17.36
N GLY A 112 4.24 4.73 16.28
CA GLY A 112 4.81 6.06 16.13
C GLY A 112 6.12 6.14 15.34
N GLU A 113 6.69 4.99 14.95
CA GLU A 113 8.01 4.88 14.34
C GLU A 113 7.98 4.17 12.98
N PHE A 114 8.94 4.46 12.09
CA PHE A 114 9.09 3.75 10.82
C PHE A 114 10.03 2.55 10.99
N VAL A 115 9.45 1.36 11.17
CA VAL A 115 10.16 0.12 11.50
C VAL A 115 10.42 -0.71 10.25
N VAL A 116 11.63 -1.23 10.09
CA VAL A 116 12.00 -2.16 9.02
C VAL A 116 11.37 -3.52 9.28
N ILE A 117 10.61 -4.06 8.32
CA ILE A 117 9.94 -5.37 8.45
C ILE A 117 10.56 -6.46 7.56
N ASN A 118 11.40 -6.05 6.61
CA ASN A 118 12.03 -6.92 5.63
C ASN A 118 13.22 -6.19 5.01
N SER A 119 14.33 -6.86 4.81
CA SER A 119 15.55 -6.24 4.28
C SER A 119 16.38 -7.23 3.48
N SER A 120 16.90 -6.77 2.34
CA SER A 120 17.93 -7.46 1.54
C SER A 120 19.25 -6.68 1.52
N CYS A 121 19.47 -5.82 2.52
CA CYS A 121 20.68 -5.03 2.70
C CYS A 121 21.14 -5.04 4.18
N ASP A 122 22.21 -4.31 4.50
CA ASP A 122 22.84 -4.30 5.84
C ASP A 122 22.01 -3.61 6.95
N ILE A 123 20.74 -3.32 6.70
CA ILE A 123 19.80 -2.77 7.69
C ILE A 123 18.99 -3.93 8.27
N GLU A 124 19.03 -4.05 9.60
CA GLU A 124 18.37 -5.14 10.32
C GLU A 124 16.83 -5.01 10.36
N GLU A 125 16.10 -6.12 10.30
CA GLU A 125 14.66 -6.14 10.62
C GLU A 125 14.44 -5.69 12.07
N GLY A 126 13.40 -4.89 12.31
CA GLY A 126 13.15 -4.22 13.58
C GLY A 126 13.92 -2.91 13.79
N ALA A 127 14.79 -2.51 12.86
CA ALA A 127 15.43 -1.21 12.90
C ALA A 127 14.41 -0.06 12.69
N VAL A 128 14.61 1.05 13.39
CA VAL A 128 13.79 2.27 13.23
C VAL A 128 14.51 3.24 12.30
N VAL A 129 13.94 3.50 11.13
CA VAL A 129 14.48 4.47 10.16
C VAL A 129 13.98 5.86 10.50
N SER A 130 14.90 6.82 10.59
CA SER A 130 14.56 8.21 10.92
C SER A 130 14.82 9.16 9.75
N LYS A 131 15.96 9.01 9.05
CA LYS A 131 16.40 9.93 7.99
C LYS A 131 16.84 9.23 6.72
N ILE A 132 16.64 9.93 5.61
CA ILE A 132 17.17 9.60 4.30
C ILE A 132 17.89 10.82 3.73
N ASN A 133 19.21 10.71 3.49
CA ASN A 133 20.09 11.80 3.05
C ASN A 133 19.98 13.06 3.94
N ASN A 134 20.17 12.90 5.26
CA ASN A 134 20.06 13.95 6.28
C ASN A 134 18.68 14.65 6.39
N ARG A 135 17.64 14.12 5.75
CA ARG A 135 16.26 14.64 5.83
C ARG A 135 15.36 13.64 6.56
N ASP A 136 14.59 14.11 7.54
CA ASP A 136 13.66 13.27 8.30
C ASP A 136 12.55 12.69 7.40
N LEU A 137 12.12 11.46 7.68
CA LEU A 137 11.03 10.82 6.92
C LEU A 137 9.72 11.60 6.99
N ILE A 138 9.44 12.26 8.12
CA ILE A 138 8.26 13.11 8.28
C ILE A 138 8.31 14.33 7.35
N GLU A 139 9.49 14.88 7.08
CA GLU A 139 9.61 15.96 6.10
C GLU A 139 9.33 15.47 4.69
N TYR A 140 9.79 14.28 4.31
CA TYR A 140 9.42 13.68 3.02
C TYR A 140 7.91 13.49 2.89
N LEU A 141 7.26 13.05 3.97
CA LEU A 141 5.82 12.87 4.00
C LEU A 141 5.06 14.19 3.71
N SER A 142 5.56 15.32 4.23
CA SER A 142 4.98 16.64 3.98
C SER A 142 5.02 17.08 2.51
N ASP A 143 5.87 16.46 1.67
CA ASP A 143 5.86 16.69 0.23
C ASP A 143 4.60 16.11 -0.45
N PHE A 144 3.94 15.13 0.19
CA PHE A 144 2.81 14.39 -0.36
C PHE A 144 1.48 14.74 0.31
N TYR A 145 1.50 15.20 1.56
CA TYR A 145 0.30 15.49 2.34
C TYR A 145 0.37 16.91 2.90
N SER A 146 -0.76 17.62 2.94
CA SER A 146 -0.84 18.84 3.75
C SER A 146 -0.77 18.48 5.23
N GLU A 147 -0.21 19.35 6.08
CA GLU A 147 -0.04 19.12 7.53
C GLU A 147 -1.30 18.54 8.22
N LYS A 148 -2.49 19.08 7.91
CA LYS A 148 -3.77 18.58 8.47
C LYS A 148 -4.13 17.13 8.12
N TYR A 149 -3.46 16.53 7.13
CA TYR A 149 -3.64 15.15 6.67
C TYR A 149 -2.42 14.28 6.98
N VAL A 150 -1.48 14.72 7.81
CA VAL A 150 -0.35 13.89 8.29
C VAL A 150 -0.83 12.99 9.44
N ILE A 151 -1.80 12.13 9.15
CA ILE A 151 -2.36 11.14 10.08
C ILE A 151 -1.67 9.79 9.93
N ASN A 152 -1.85 8.90 10.90
CA ASN A 152 -1.16 7.60 10.93
C ASN A 152 -1.47 6.72 9.70
N GLU A 153 -2.69 6.75 9.18
CA GLU A 153 -3.06 6.06 7.93
C GLU A 153 -2.19 6.53 6.74
N ASN A 154 -1.98 7.85 6.59
CA ASN A 154 -1.16 8.39 5.52
C ASN A 154 0.34 8.13 5.72
N LYS A 155 0.80 8.03 6.97
CA LYS A 155 2.17 7.56 7.29
C LYS A 155 2.35 6.10 6.89
N GLN A 156 1.34 5.27 7.17
CA GLN A 156 1.33 3.87 6.78
C GLN A 156 1.28 3.71 5.25
N PHE A 157 0.42 4.45 4.56
CA PHE A 157 0.39 4.50 3.08
C PHE A 157 1.74 4.92 2.50
N PHE A 158 2.35 5.98 3.06
CA PHE A 158 3.68 6.41 2.64
C PHE A 158 4.72 5.31 2.82
N SER A 159 4.76 4.67 3.99
CA SER A 159 5.71 3.60 4.30
C SER A 159 5.60 2.41 3.33
N ARG A 160 4.38 2.03 2.93
CA ARG A 160 4.12 0.88 2.05
C ARG A 160 4.29 1.18 0.57
N TYR A 161 3.78 2.32 0.09
CA TYR A 161 3.60 2.56 -1.35
C TYR A 161 4.47 3.68 -1.93
N ILE A 162 4.96 4.61 -1.10
CA ILE A 162 5.77 5.75 -1.56
C ILE A 162 7.24 5.54 -1.22
N PHE A 163 7.53 5.16 0.03
CA PHE A 163 8.88 4.98 0.56
C PHE A 163 9.74 4.05 -0.30
N PRO A 164 9.26 2.89 -0.79
CA PRO A 164 10.08 2.01 -1.64
C PRO A 164 10.63 2.73 -2.87
N PHE A 165 9.92 3.73 -3.40
CA PHE A 165 10.32 4.49 -4.59
C PHE A 165 11.03 5.81 -4.27
N LEU A 166 11.44 6.08 -3.02
CA LEU A 166 12.11 7.34 -2.64
C LEU A 166 13.33 7.67 -3.50
N GLY A 167 14.13 6.67 -3.86
CA GLY A 167 15.28 6.84 -4.78
C GLY A 167 14.86 7.45 -6.12
N GLU A 168 13.68 7.12 -6.62
CA GLU A 168 13.13 7.67 -7.87
C GLU A 168 12.73 9.13 -7.75
N PHE A 169 12.05 9.49 -6.66
CA PHE A 169 11.68 10.88 -6.39
C PHE A 169 12.92 11.76 -6.22
N LEU A 170 13.97 11.21 -5.63
CA LEU A 170 15.25 11.88 -5.41
C LEU A 170 16.20 11.82 -6.61
N LYS A 171 15.88 11.01 -7.64
CA LYS A 171 16.76 10.69 -8.77
C LYS A 171 18.13 10.17 -8.33
N LYS A 172 18.16 9.39 -7.26
CA LYS A 172 19.38 8.82 -6.66
C LYS A 172 19.31 7.30 -6.67
N LYS A 173 20.37 6.68 -7.17
CA LYS A 173 20.59 5.22 -7.05
C LYS A 173 21.15 4.82 -5.70
N ARG A 174 21.89 5.71 -5.04
CA ARG A 174 22.44 5.48 -3.71
C ARG A 174 21.87 6.49 -2.75
N ILE A 175 21.33 6.01 -1.65
CA ILE A 175 20.75 6.84 -0.61
C ILE A 175 21.41 6.52 0.71
N GLU A 176 21.67 7.56 1.49
CA GLU A 176 22.16 7.42 2.84
C GLU A 176 20.98 7.24 3.80
N VAL A 177 21.03 6.23 4.66
CA VAL A 177 19.97 5.87 5.59
C VAL A 177 20.50 5.99 7.01
N GLU A 178 19.81 6.74 7.86
CA GLU A 178 20.09 6.78 9.30
C GLU A 178 18.97 6.05 10.05
N TYR A 179 19.38 5.11 10.88
CA TYR A 179 18.47 4.23 11.58
C TYR A 179 18.98 3.89 12.98
N LYS A 180 18.09 3.42 13.85
CA LYS A 180 18.40 2.97 15.21
C LYS A 180 18.09 1.48 15.30
N PHE A 181 19.05 0.70 15.78
CA PHE A 181 18.87 -0.73 16.05
C PHE A 181 19.43 -1.08 17.42
N LEU A 182 18.61 -1.71 18.27
CA LEU A 182 18.96 -2.06 19.66
C LEU A 182 19.56 -0.87 20.44
N GLY A 183 18.92 0.30 20.33
CA GLY A 183 19.36 1.52 21.02
C GLY A 183 20.46 2.32 20.33
N LYS A 184 21.16 1.75 19.35
CA LYS A 184 22.33 2.38 18.70
C LYS A 184 21.96 3.02 17.37
N SER A 185 22.30 4.31 17.20
CA SER A 185 22.18 4.99 15.93
C SER A 185 23.29 4.54 14.97
N LYS A 186 22.89 4.17 13.75
CA LYS A 186 23.75 3.73 12.66
C LYS A 186 23.43 4.53 11.41
N LYS A 187 24.40 4.54 10.49
CA LYS A 187 24.31 5.25 9.22
C LYS A 187 24.95 4.38 8.14
N THR A 188 24.24 4.14 7.05
CA THR A 188 24.71 3.30 5.95
C THR A 188 24.28 3.85 4.59
N ILE A 189 24.96 3.46 3.53
CA ILE A 189 24.60 3.79 2.15
C ILE A 189 23.96 2.57 1.52
N VAL A 190 22.74 2.74 1.04
CA VAL A 190 21.95 1.70 0.39
C VAL A 190 21.82 2.01 -1.10
N GLU A 191 22.06 1.00 -1.94
CA GLU A 191 21.83 1.10 -3.38
C GLU A 191 20.44 0.57 -3.74
N THR A 192 19.70 1.32 -4.55
CA THR A 192 18.39 0.92 -5.07
C THR A 192 18.53 -0.30 -5.97
N ILE A 193 17.61 -1.24 -5.86
CA ILE A 193 17.58 -2.46 -6.68
C ILE A 193 16.44 -2.38 -7.71
N PRO A 194 16.55 -3.09 -8.86
CA PRO A 194 15.42 -3.27 -9.76
C PRO A 194 14.21 -3.86 -9.03
N TYR A 195 13.00 -3.38 -9.35
CA TYR A 195 11.77 -3.83 -8.69
C TYR A 195 11.53 -5.34 -8.79
N GLU A 196 11.94 -5.98 -9.88
CA GLU A 196 11.85 -7.43 -10.05
C GLU A 196 12.70 -8.26 -9.08
N LYS A 197 13.75 -7.66 -8.49
CA LYS A 197 14.60 -8.30 -7.48
C LYS A 197 14.11 -8.06 -6.06
N PHE A 198 13.08 -7.23 -5.90
CA PHE A 198 12.53 -6.91 -4.60
C PHE A 198 11.68 -8.06 -4.10
N ILE A 199 12.12 -8.68 -3.01
CA ILE A 199 11.40 -9.77 -2.34
C ILE A 199 10.54 -9.13 -1.27
N ARG A 200 9.22 -9.31 -1.34
CA ARG A 200 8.29 -8.84 -0.31
C ARG A 200 8.28 -9.79 0.88
N LYS A 201 8.00 -9.27 2.08
CA LYS A 201 7.76 -10.11 3.26
C LYS A 201 6.56 -11.01 3.00
N ASP A 202 6.60 -12.25 3.49
CA ASP A 202 5.43 -13.11 3.52
C ASP A 202 4.28 -12.41 4.28
N PRO A 203 3.02 -12.59 3.83
CA PRO A 203 1.88 -11.84 4.35
C PRO A 203 1.57 -12.18 5.82
N VAL A 204 1.92 -13.38 6.27
CA VAL A 204 1.68 -13.87 7.63
C VAL A 204 2.93 -14.59 8.13
N LEU A 205 3.30 -14.32 9.38
CA LEU A 205 4.32 -15.04 10.12
C LEU A 205 3.69 -15.63 11.38
N VAL A 206 3.89 -16.92 11.61
CA VAL A 206 3.44 -17.61 12.82
C VAL A 206 4.63 -18.07 13.62
N GLU A 207 4.77 -17.57 14.84
CA GLU A 207 5.84 -17.87 15.77
C GLU A 207 5.31 -18.53 17.06
N ASN A 208 6.23 -19.09 17.83
CA ASN A 208 5.95 -19.71 19.13
C ASN A 208 4.88 -20.80 19.07
N LYS A 209 4.90 -21.69 18.07
CA LYS A 209 3.93 -22.80 17.91
C LYS A 209 4.01 -23.90 18.99
N SER A 210 4.72 -23.66 20.09
CA SER A 210 4.92 -24.60 21.19
C SER A 210 4.78 -23.88 22.53
N ASN A 211 4.19 -24.59 23.50
CA ASN A 211 4.01 -24.18 24.89
C ASN A 211 3.01 -23.04 25.10
N ASP A 212 1.72 -23.37 25.03
CA ASP A 212 0.59 -22.52 25.45
C ASP A 212 0.23 -21.33 24.53
N PHE A 213 1.17 -20.79 23.75
CA PHE A 213 0.96 -19.60 22.95
C PHE A 213 1.03 -19.88 21.43
N ALA A 214 0.50 -18.98 20.63
CA ALA A 214 0.78 -18.84 19.20
C ALA A 214 0.71 -17.37 18.83
N ASN A 215 1.78 -16.84 18.24
CA ASN A 215 1.84 -15.44 17.83
C ASN A 215 1.71 -15.38 16.31
N ILE A 216 0.63 -14.78 15.83
CA ILE A 216 0.33 -14.62 14.40
C ILE A 216 0.48 -13.15 14.05
N THR A 217 1.55 -12.81 13.33
CA THR A 217 1.79 -11.46 12.83
C THR A 217 1.35 -11.36 11.39
N ILE A 218 0.48 -10.40 11.07
CA ILE A 218 0.00 -10.13 9.72
C ILE A 218 0.72 -8.88 9.17
N PHE A 219 1.46 -9.06 8.09
CA PHE A 219 2.15 -7.99 7.36
C PHE A 219 1.37 -7.47 6.15
N SER A 220 0.38 -8.24 5.67
CA SER A 220 -0.43 -7.94 4.50
C SER A 220 -1.72 -8.76 4.54
N PHE A 221 -2.87 -8.14 4.25
CA PHE A 221 -4.16 -8.84 4.12
C PHE A 221 -4.45 -9.32 2.70
N ASN A 222 -3.47 -9.19 1.79
CA ASN A 222 -3.57 -9.62 0.41
C ASN A 222 -3.12 -11.10 0.26
N PHE A 223 -3.99 -12.02 0.64
CA PHE A 223 -3.76 -13.47 0.54
C PHE A 223 -4.09 -13.95 -0.88
N LEU A 224 -3.15 -13.84 -1.82
CA LEU A 224 -3.36 -14.25 -3.21
C LEU A 224 -2.90 -15.67 -3.50
N GLY A 225 -3.67 -16.39 -4.32
CA GLY A 225 -3.30 -17.70 -4.85
C GLY A 225 -3.08 -18.73 -3.75
N ASP A 226 -2.03 -19.53 -3.90
CA ASP A 226 -1.71 -20.64 -2.99
C ASP A 226 -1.49 -20.19 -1.54
N LYS A 227 -1.08 -18.92 -1.33
CA LYS A 227 -0.90 -18.36 0.02
C LYS A 227 -2.19 -18.31 0.82
N PHE A 228 -3.35 -18.14 0.18
CA PHE A 228 -4.63 -18.18 0.89
C PHE A 228 -4.84 -19.53 1.58
N SER A 229 -4.67 -20.63 0.83
CA SER A 229 -4.83 -21.99 1.33
C SER A 229 -3.76 -22.32 2.39
N GLU A 230 -2.50 -21.95 2.17
CA GLU A 230 -1.42 -22.16 3.15
C GLU A 230 -1.72 -21.49 4.50
N ILE A 231 -2.17 -20.24 4.48
CA ILE A 231 -2.51 -19.49 5.71
C ILE A 231 -3.76 -20.08 6.36
N PHE A 232 -4.76 -20.46 5.57
CA PHE A 232 -5.97 -21.11 6.08
C PHE A 232 -5.64 -22.41 6.82
N GLU A 233 -4.84 -23.29 6.21
CA GLU A 233 -4.39 -24.54 6.82
C GLU A 233 -3.57 -24.30 8.09
N GLU A 234 -2.71 -23.29 8.09
CA GLU A 234 -1.94 -22.90 9.28
C GLU A 234 -2.86 -22.48 10.43
N PHE A 235 -3.89 -21.68 10.16
CA PHE A 235 -4.90 -21.30 11.15
C PHE A 235 -5.69 -22.51 11.65
N GLU A 236 -6.06 -23.44 10.77
CA GLU A 236 -6.70 -24.70 11.18
C GLU A 236 -5.79 -25.54 12.08
N ASN A 237 -4.50 -25.63 11.78
CA ASN A 237 -3.55 -26.41 12.56
C ASN A 237 -3.39 -25.81 13.98
N ILE A 238 -3.32 -24.49 14.08
CA ILE A 238 -3.31 -23.77 15.38
C ILE A 238 -4.61 -24.04 16.13
N ALA A 239 -5.75 -23.96 15.45
CA ALA A 239 -7.07 -24.20 16.04
C ALA A 239 -7.21 -25.64 16.59
N LYS A 240 -6.73 -26.65 15.84
CA LYS A 240 -6.75 -28.08 16.22
C LYS A 240 -5.74 -28.44 17.32
N ASN A 241 -4.69 -27.65 17.50
CA ASN A 241 -3.64 -27.94 18.47
C ASN A 241 -4.09 -27.59 19.90
N ASN A 242 -4.45 -28.60 20.68
CA ASN A 242 -4.92 -28.44 22.07
C ASN A 242 -3.85 -27.90 23.04
N ASN A 243 -2.56 -27.93 22.67
CA ASN A 243 -1.49 -27.41 23.53
C ASN A 243 -1.36 -25.89 23.48
N ILE A 244 -2.00 -25.24 22.49
CA ILE A 244 -2.04 -23.78 22.37
C ILE A 244 -3.32 -23.32 23.06
N LYS A 245 -3.22 -22.54 24.14
CA LYS A 245 -4.37 -21.95 24.83
C LYS A 245 -4.54 -20.46 24.55
N HIS A 246 -3.47 -19.77 24.16
CA HIS A 246 -3.48 -18.33 23.91
C HIS A 246 -3.02 -18.06 22.48
N ILE A 247 -3.73 -17.18 21.77
CA ILE A 247 -3.39 -16.72 20.42
C ILE A 247 -3.29 -15.21 20.44
N THR A 248 -2.17 -14.70 19.94
CA THR A 248 -2.02 -13.26 19.68
C THR A 248 -2.16 -13.02 18.17
N LEU A 249 -3.09 -12.15 17.78
CA LEU A 249 -3.21 -11.63 16.41
C LEU A 249 -2.66 -10.21 16.36
N ASP A 250 -1.50 -10.04 15.72
CA ASP A 250 -0.85 -8.72 15.56
C ASP A 250 -1.04 -8.20 14.13
N PHE A 251 -1.80 -7.12 13.98
CA PHE A 251 -2.08 -6.47 12.70
C PHE A 251 -1.31 -5.16 12.51
N ARG A 252 -0.48 -4.73 13.47
CA ARG A 252 0.16 -3.39 13.45
C ARG A 252 1.01 -3.14 12.19
N TYR A 253 1.59 -4.20 11.64
CA TYR A 253 2.46 -4.13 10.47
C TYR A 253 1.71 -4.18 9.13
N ALA A 254 0.43 -4.54 9.15
CA ALA A 254 -0.35 -4.66 7.93
C ALA A 254 -0.63 -3.29 7.31
N TYR A 255 -0.62 -3.24 5.98
CA TYR A 255 -1.25 -2.18 5.20
C TYR A 255 -1.39 -2.57 3.75
N ASP A 256 -2.63 -2.76 3.29
CA ASP A 256 -2.96 -2.88 1.88
C ASP A 256 -4.23 -2.11 1.50
N ILE A 257 -4.34 -1.77 0.21
CA ILE A 257 -5.61 -1.33 -0.37
C ILE A 257 -6.58 -2.52 -0.31
N PRO A 258 -7.77 -2.39 0.32
CA PRO A 258 -8.65 -3.52 0.55
C PRO A 258 -9.46 -3.84 -0.71
N ILE A 259 -8.81 -4.44 -1.71
CA ILE A 259 -9.44 -4.76 -3.00
C ILE A 259 -10.44 -5.91 -2.88
N ASP A 260 -10.19 -6.83 -1.95
CA ASP A 260 -10.96 -8.04 -1.72
C ASP A 260 -11.21 -8.23 -0.22
N LEU A 261 -12.26 -8.99 0.13
CA LEU A 261 -12.68 -9.25 1.51
C LEU A 261 -12.36 -10.68 1.99
N SER A 262 -11.74 -11.53 1.17
CA SER A 262 -11.55 -12.95 1.51
C SER A 262 -10.71 -13.13 2.77
N SER A 263 -9.70 -12.27 2.99
CA SER A 263 -8.89 -12.29 4.21
C SER A 263 -9.67 -11.91 5.47
N LEU A 264 -10.58 -10.93 5.36
CA LEU A 264 -11.54 -10.60 6.43
C LEU A 264 -12.40 -11.83 6.77
N TYR A 265 -13.07 -12.42 5.77
CA TYR A 265 -13.96 -13.55 5.99
C TYR A 265 -13.20 -14.76 6.56
N MET A 266 -12.01 -15.04 6.06
CA MET A 266 -11.16 -16.11 6.55
C MET A 266 -10.88 -15.93 8.05
N ILE A 267 -10.27 -14.82 8.45
CA ILE A 267 -9.86 -14.60 9.84
C ILE A 267 -11.09 -14.56 10.76
N MET A 268 -12.13 -13.83 10.38
CA MET A 268 -13.36 -13.75 11.16
C MET A 268 -14.02 -15.12 11.35
N SER A 269 -13.93 -16.04 10.37
CA SER A 269 -14.53 -17.38 10.48
C SER A 269 -13.91 -18.24 11.59
N PHE A 270 -12.67 -17.96 12.00
CA PHE A 270 -12.02 -18.60 13.15
C PHE A 270 -12.36 -17.95 14.49
N LEU A 271 -12.86 -16.71 14.46
CA LEU A 271 -13.11 -15.88 15.65
C LEU A 271 -14.58 -15.88 16.09
N ILE A 272 -15.53 -16.01 15.18
CA ILE A 272 -16.96 -16.05 15.51
C ILE A 272 -17.41 -17.46 15.91
N ASP A 273 -18.41 -17.56 16.79
CA ASP A 273 -18.94 -18.85 17.27
C ASP A 273 -20.32 -19.21 16.67
N LYS A 274 -20.96 -18.26 15.99
CA LYS A 274 -22.28 -18.40 15.38
C LYS A 274 -22.38 -17.62 14.07
N LYS A 275 -23.35 -17.98 13.24
CA LYS A 275 -23.62 -17.27 11.99
C LYS A 275 -23.93 -15.79 12.29
N THR A 276 -23.16 -14.91 11.67
CA THR A 276 -23.16 -13.48 11.97
C THR A 276 -23.16 -12.69 10.68
N THR A 277 -23.85 -11.55 10.68
CA THR A 277 -23.82 -10.59 9.58
C THR A 277 -22.82 -9.49 9.91
N LEU A 278 -21.81 -9.30 9.06
CA LEU A 278 -20.73 -8.35 9.35
C LEU A 278 -21.13 -6.88 9.16
N PHE A 279 -22.08 -6.61 8.25
CA PHE A 279 -22.45 -5.25 7.87
C PHE A 279 -23.95 -4.99 8.01
N GLU A 280 -24.29 -3.89 8.67
CA GLU A 280 -25.66 -3.38 8.79
C GLU A 280 -26.19 -2.95 7.42
N GLU A 281 -25.35 -2.23 6.69
CA GLU A 281 -25.63 -1.72 5.37
C GLU A 281 -24.39 -1.81 4.47
N ALA A 282 -24.60 -2.17 3.21
CA ALA A 282 -23.58 -2.10 2.17
C ALA A 282 -24.15 -1.34 0.97
N MET A 283 -23.48 -0.25 0.60
CA MET A 283 -23.81 0.55 -0.57
C MET A 283 -22.84 0.22 -1.70
N PHE A 284 -23.37 0.08 -2.91
CA PHE A 284 -22.61 -0.17 -4.13
C PHE A 284 -22.99 0.84 -5.20
N LYS A 285 -22.01 1.33 -5.95
CA LYS A 285 -22.20 2.24 -7.08
C LYS A 285 -21.73 1.60 -8.38
N LEU A 286 -22.66 1.42 -9.30
CA LEU A 286 -22.41 0.90 -10.65
C LEU A 286 -22.73 2.00 -11.67
N GLY A 287 -21.72 2.78 -12.00
CA GLY A 287 -21.89 3.97 -12.82
C GLY A 287 -22.78 5.00 -12.10
N SER A 288 -23.87 5.40 -12.73
CA SER A 288 -24.79 6.40 -12.15
C SER A 288 -25.77 5.82 -11.13
N TYR A 289 -25.83 4.49 -10.97
CA TYR A 289 -26.79 3.83 -10.07
C TYR A 289 -26.14 3.49 -8.73
N LYS A 290 -26.91 3.68 -7.66
CA LYS A 290 -26.56 3.27 -6.30
C LYS A 290 -27.55 2.23 -5.80
N TYR A 291 -27.01 1.18 -5.19
CA TYR A 291 -27.74 0.08 -4.59
C TYR A 291 -27.38 -0.01 -3.12
N THR A 292 -28.36 -0.24 -2.27
CA THR A 292 -28.18 -0.38 -0.82
C THR A 292 -28.73 -1.72 -0.37
N TYR A 293 -27.90 -2.51 0.28
CA TYR A 293 -28.27 -3.81 0.85
C TYR A 293 -28.20 -3.71 2.37
N LYS A 294 -29.24 -4.22 3.03
CA LYS A 294 -29.26 -4.35 4.50
C LYS A 294 -28.82 -5.74 4.91
N ASN A 295 -28.19 -5.85 6.08
CA ASN A 295 -27.68 -7.10 6.63
C ASN A 295 -26.77 -7.85 5.63
N PHE A 296 -25.73 -7.18 5.15
CA PHE A 296 -24.81 -7.73 4.14
C PHE A 296 -23.62 -8.46 4.77
N GLY A 297 -23.06 -9.43 4.03
CA GLY A 297 -21.86 -10.16 4.45
C GLY A 297 -22.15 -11.16 5.56
N GLU A 298 -23.06 -12.08 5.29
CA GLU A 298 -23.30 -13.23 6.16
C GLU A 298 -22.06 -14.12 6.21
N LEU A 299 -21.60 -14.43 7.41
CA LEU A 299 -20.45 -15.28 7.67
C LEU A 299 -20.85 -16.39 8.65
N ALA A 300 -20.54 -17.62 8.28
CA ALA A 300 -20.66 -18.78 9.16
C ALA A 300 -19.31 -19.07 9.84
N PRO A 301 -19.32 -19.56 11.09
CA PRO A 301 -18.11 -20.05 11.74
C PRO A 301 -17.49 -21.18 10.93
N ASN A 302 -16.16 -21.29 10.98
CA ASN A 302 -15.46 -22.45 10.42
C ASN A 302 -15.78 -23.70 11.25
N ASN A 303 -15.63 -24.89 10.66
CA ASN A 303 -15.76 -26.17 11.36
C ASN A 303 -14.73 -26.31 12.49
N VAL A 304 -13.60 -25.62 12.35
CA VAL A 304 -12.50 -25.58 13.30
C VAL A 304 -12.23 -24.12 13.65
N MET A 305 -12.44 -23.74 14.91
CA MET A 305 -12.37 -22.35 15.39
C MET A 305 -11.43 -22.21 16.58
N PHE A 306 -11.16 -20.96 16.99
CA PHE A 306 -10.41 -20.65 18.20
C PHE A 306 -11.26 -20.69 19.49
N LYS A 307 -12.44 -21.32 19.47
CA LYS A 307 -13.48 -21.29 20.52
C LYS A 307 -12.98 -21.58 21.95
N ASN A 308 -11.98 -22.44 22.13
CA ASN A 308 -11.45 -22.83 23.44
C ASN A 308 -10.08 -22.18 23.74
N LYS A 309 -9.74 -21.10 23.05
CA LYS A 309 -8.48 -20.38 23.19
C LYS A 309 -8.76 -18.94 23.57
N GLU A 310 -7.92 -18.36 24.39
CA GLU A 310 -7.91 -16.92 24.64
C GLU A 310 -7.27 -16.23 23.43
N VAL A 311 -8.01 -15.34 22.78
CA VAL A 311 -7.53 -14.61 21.60
C VAL A 311 -7.33 -13.15 21.98
N GLU A 312 -6.08 -12.70 21.93
CA GLU A 312 -5.69 -11.30 22.07
C GLU A 312 -5.47 -10.69 20.68
N ILE A 313 -6.04 -9.51 20.43
CA ILE A 313 -5.85 -8.77 19.19
C ILE A 313 -5.11 -7.48 19.50
N VAL A 314 -3.97 -7.25 18.83
CA VAL A 314 -3.20 -6.04 19.02
C VAL A 314 -3.84 -4.89 18.25
N GLU A 315 -4.39 -3.92 18.98
CA GLU A 315 -5.40 -3.00 18.45
C GLU A 315 -4.86 -1.80 17.65
N ASN A 316 -3.55 -1.52 17.68
CA ASN A 316 -2.94 -0.35 17.03
C ASN A 316 -2.73 -0.55 15.51
N CYS A 317 -3.79 -0.92 14.80
CA CYS A 317 -3.77 -1.26 13.38
C CYS A 317 -4.31 -0.11 12.51
N PHE A 318 -3.53 0.30 11.51
CA PHE A 318 -3.94 1.29 10.50
C PHE A 318 -4.36 0.66 9.17
N ASP A 319 -4.25 -0.66 9.03
CA ASP A 319 -4.76 -1.37 7.86
C ASP A 319 -6.29 -1.32 7.81
N PRO A 320 -6.91 -1.05 6.65
CA PRO A 320 -8.36 -1.00 6.53
C PRO A 320 -9.08 -2.31 6.93
N ILE A 321 -8.55 -3.49 6.57
CA ILE A 321 -9.12 -4.79 6.93
C ILE A 321 -8.85 -5.11 8.40
N GLY A 322 -7.62 -4.89 8.86
CA GLY A 322 -7.27 -5.13 10.27
C GLY A 322 -8.09 -4.25 11.22
N SER A 323 -8.27 -2.97 10.88
CA SER A 323 -9.14 -2.05 11.61
C SER A 323 -10.60 -2.52 11.57
N LEU A 324 -11.09 -3.00 10.42
CA LEU A 324 -12.44 -3.55 10.30
C LEU A 324 -12.66 -4.76 11.21
N ILE A 325 -11.71 -5.70 11.29
CA ILE A 325 -11.77 -6.85 12.20
C ILE A 325 -11.90 -6.37 13.66
N CYS A 326 -11.02 -5.46 14.09
CA CYS A 326 -11.04 -4.92 15.45
C CYS A 326 -12.38 -4.24 15.78
N ASN A 327 -12.93 -3.45 14.85
CA ASN A 327 -14.19 -2.74 15.07
C ASN A 327 -15.41 -3.70 15.09
N ILE A 328 -15.42 -4.75 14.26
CA ILE A 328 -16.48 -5.77 14.29
C ILE A 328 -16.50 -6.48 15.65
N ILE A 329 -15.33 -6.81 16.20
CA ILE A 329 -15.24 -7.51 17.49
C ILE A 329 -15.66 -6.62 18.66
N LYS A 330 -15.39 -5.31 18.57
CA LYS A 330 -15.77 -4.31 19.58
C LYS A 330 -17.19 -3.79 19.44
N ASN A 331 -17.89 -4.08 18.34
CA ASN A 331 -19.17 -3.47 17.96
C ASN A 331 -19.10 -1.95 17.80
N ASP A 332 -17.96 -1.45 17.31
CA ASP A 332 -17.72 -0.03 17.06
C ASP A 332 -18.17 0.37 15.65
N LYS A 333 -18.69 1.61 15.54
CA LYS A 333 -19.12 2.15 14.25
C LYS A 333 -17.91 2.49 13.40
N LEU A 334 -17.83 1.89 12.22
CA LEU A 334 -16.85 2.22 11.19
C LEU A 334 -17.52 2.31 9.82
N GLU A 335 -17.11 3.31 9.04
CA GLU A 335 -17.34 3.32 7.61
C GLU A 335 -16.14 2.69 6.90
N PHE A 336 -16.40 1.70 6.06
CA PHE A 336 -15.34 0.98 5.35
C PHE A 336 -15.54 1.07 3.84
N TYR A 337 -14.48 1.33 3.09
CA TYR A 337 -14.52 1.49 1.63
C TYR A 337 -13.84 0.32 0.94
N ASN A 338 -14.50 -0.26 -0.07
CA ASN A 338 -14.02 -1.43 -0.82
C ASN A 338 -14.49 -1.39 -2.29
N ASN A 339 -14.32 -2.51 -2.99
CA ASN A 339 -14.74 -2.76 -4.36
C ASN A 339 -14.22 -1.66 -5.29
N TYR A 340 -12.90 -1.63 -5.47
CA TYR A 340 -12.25 -0.53 -6.15
C TYR A 340 -12.37 -0.65 -7.66
N LYS A 341 -12.83 0.43 -8.30
CA LYS A 341 -12.59 0.60 -9.73
C LYS A 341 -11.17 1.09 -9.95
N GLU A 342 -10.33 0.22 -10.51
CA GLU A 342 -9.02 0.64 -11.02
C GLU A 342 -9.18 1.42 -12.32
N ILE A 343 -8.54 2.58 -12.40
CA ILE A 343 -8.30 3.33 -13.63
C ILE A 343 -6.80 3.53 -13.83
N ILE A 344 -6.36 3.45 -15.08
CA ILE A 344 -5.00 3.78 -15.48
C ILE A 344 -5.05 5.09 -16.26
N THR A 345 -4.28 6.09 -15.83
CA THR A 345 -4.26 7.38 -16.50
C THR A 345 -3.64 7.27 -17.90
N PRO A 346 -4.17 7.98 -18.92
CA PRO A 346 -3.76 7.72 -20.30
C PRO A 346 -2.30 8.07 -20.61
N TRP A 347 -1.74 9.08 -19.94
CA TRP A 347 -0.41 9.60 -20.25
C TRP A 347 0.61 9.21 -19.19
N THR A 348 0.35 9.48 -17.92
CA THR A 348 1.31 9.18 -16.84
C THR A 348 1.26 7.72 -16.40
N ARG A 349 0.23 6.96 -16.81
CA ARG A 349 0.00 5.56 -16.47
C ARG A 349 -0.12 5.32 -14.95
N LEU A 350 -0.44 6.34 -14.17
CA LEU A 350 -0.73 6.23 -12.75
C LEU A 350 -1.98 5.36 -12.55
N ARG A 351 -1.94 4.48 -11.56
CA ARG A 351 -3.07 3.63 -11.20
C ARG A 351 -3.84 4.33 -10.10
N ILE A 352 -5.14 4.52 -10.28
CA ILE A 352 -6.01 5.15 -9.30
C ILE A 352 -7.11 4.15 -8.93
N TYR A 353 -7.28 3.94 -7.64
CA TYR A 353 -8.30 3.06 -7.08
C TYR A 353 -9.41 3.92 -6.51
N ILE A 354 -10.60 3.79 -7.08
CA ILE A 354 -11.78 4.55 -6.67
C ILE A 354 -12.76 3.59 -6.01
N PRO A 355 -13.09 3.74 -4.71
CA PRO A 355 -14.01 2.83 -4.05
C PRO A 355 -15.41 3.00 -4.65
N SER A 356 -15.98 1.89 -5.09
CA SER A 356 -17.35 1.82 -5.58
C SER A 356 -18.29 1.15 -4.58
N ALA A 357 -17.79 0.73 -3.42
CA ALA A 357 -18.60 0.26 -2.31
C ALA A 357 -18.23 0.92 -0.98
N LYS A 358 -19.24 1.08 -0.12
CA LYS A 358 -19.14 1.61 1.24
C LYS A 358 -19.94 0.70 2.17
N PHE A 359 -19.36 0.29 3.28
CA PHE A 359 -19.94 -0.64 4.24
C PHE A 359 -20.06 0.04 5.60
N PHE A 360 -21.12 -0.30 6.33
CA PHE A 360 -21.39 0.18 7.67
C PHE A 360 -21.46 -1.03 8.60
N ILE A 361 -20.59 -1.06 9.61
CA ILE A 361 -20.56 -2.16 10.60
C ILE A 361 -21.85 -2.17 11.40
N LYS A 362 -22.37 -3.38 11.65
CA LYS A 362 -23.53 -3.62 12.51
C LYS A 362 -23.16 -3.49 13.99
N GLN A 363 -23.95 -2.76 14.77
CA GLN A 363 -23.90 -2.87 16.24
C GLN A 363 -24.54 -4.23 16.61
N LEU A 364 -23.75 -5.19 17.09
CA LEU A 364 -24.26 -6.48 17.58
C LEU A 364 -24.95 -6.35 18.94
#